data_AF-A0A0B2BXC4-F1
#
_entry.id   AF-A0A0B2BXC4-F1
#
_cell.length_a   1.000
_cell.length_b   1.000
_cell.length_c   1.000
_cell.angle_alpha   90.00
_cell.angle_beta   90.00
_cell.angle_gamma   90.00
#
_symmetry.space_group_name_H-M   'P 1'
#
loop_
_entity.id
_entity.type
_entity.pdbx_description
1 polymer ?
#
loop_
_entity_poly.entity_id
_entity_poly.type
_entity_poly.pdbx_seq_one_letter_code
_entity_poly.pdbx_strand_id
1 'polypeptide(L)'
;MPDFGLYAKRDPLRAARILDRIKRYAERRSRFLDALDMQQLSPAELRRIYAVDDDLNDVVAFGTLYVEHLHGLDLERQLLR
;
A
#
# COMPACT_ATOMS: atom_id res chain seq x y z
N MET A 1 9.97 0.93 6.03
CA MET A 1 8.62 0.46 5.68
C MET A 1 7.89 -0.21 6.84
N PRO A 2 6.71 0.29 7.24
CA PRO A 2 5.80 -0.41 8.16
C PRO A 2 5.36 -1.74 7.55
N ASP A 3 5.38 -2.82 8.33
CA ASP A 3 4.79 -4.09 7.90
C ASP A 3 3.26 -4.02 8.04
N PHE A 4 2.59 -3.82 6.90
CA PHE A 4 1.11 -3.83 6.85
C PHE A 4 0.53 -5.26 6.87
N GLY A 5 1.36 -6.30 6.97
CA GLY A 5 0.96 -7.69 6.99
C GLY A 5 0.43 -8.20 5.64
N LEU A 6 0.64 -7.44 4.56
CA LEU A 6 0.14 -7.72 3.21
C LEU A 6 0.70 -9.05 2.69
N TYR A 7 2.00 -9.27 2.87
CA TYR A 7 2.72 -10.45 2.38
C TYR A 7 2.72 -11.63 3.37
N ALA A 8 2.09 -11.48 4.54
CA ALA A 8 2.19 -12.45 5.63
C ALA A 8 1.50 -13.80 5.36
N LYS A 9 0.53 -13.85 4.43
CA LYS A 9 -0.18 -15.08 4.04
C LYS A 9 -0.50 -15.05 2.55
N ARG A 10 -0.32 -16.19 1.87
CA ARG A 10 -0.72 -16.42 0.47
C ARG A 10 -2.23 -16.69 0.38
N ASP A 11 -3.02 -15.67 0.66
CA ASP A 11 -4.48 -15.68 0.57
C ASP A 11 -4.92 -14.43 -0.20
N PRO A 12 -5.45 -14.57 -1.43
CA PRO A 12 -5.78 -13.43 -2.28
C PRO A 12 -6.86 -12.53 -1.67
N LEU A 13 -7.88 -13.11 -1.03
CA LEU A 13 -8.97 -12.34 -0.41
C LEU A 13 -8.48 -11.58 0.82
N ARG A 14 -7.57 -12.16 1.61
CA ARG A 14 -6.93 -11.44 2.72
C ARG A 14 -6.01 -10.33 2.20
N ALA A 15 -5.17 -10.62 1.23
CA ALA A 15 -4.23 -9.66 0.66
C ALA A 15 -4.97 -8.47 0.04
N ALA A 16 -6.03 -8.71 -0.74
CA ALA A 16 -6.87 -7.67 -1.34
C ALA A 16 -7.50 -6.77 -0.26
N ARG A 17 -8.04 -7.33 0.82
CA ARG A 17 -8.60 -6.55 1.94
C ARG A 17 -7.57 -5.69 2.67
N ILE A 18 -6.33 -6.17 2.80
CA ILE A 18 -5.24 -5.40 3.40
C ILE A 18 -4.83 -4.27 2.47
N LEU A 19 -4.61 -4.57 1.18
CA LEU A 19 -4.24 -3.58 0.17
C LEU A 19 -5.27 -2.45 0.07
N ASP A 20 -6.55 -2.79 0.11
CA ASP A 20 -7.65 -1.83 0.08
C ASP A 20 -7.67 -0.90 1.32
N ARG A 21 -7.29 -1.41 2.51
CA ARG A 21 -7.08 -0.55 3.70
C ARG A 21 -5.88 0.38 3.54
N ILE A 22 -4.79 -0.11 2.94
CA ILE A 22 -3.58 0.70 2.68
C ILE A 22 -3.92 1.82 1.68
N LYS A 23 -4.61 1.50 0.58
CA LYS A 23 -5.07 2.48 -0.42
C LYS A 23 -5.94 3.57 0.22
N ARG A 24 -6.92 3.19 1.06
CA ARG A 24 -7.73 4.16 1.82
C ARG A 24 -6.91 5.01 2.80
N TYR A 25 -5.88 4.43 3.42
CA TYR A 25 -4.99 5.19 4.30
C TYR A 25 -4.17 6.21 3.49
N ALA A 26 -3.59 5.79 2.36
CA ALA A 26 -2.86 6.67 1.44
C ALA A 26 -3.73 7.84 0.97
N GLU A 27 -4.98 7.56 0.59
CA GLU A 27 -5.91 8.60 0.17
C GLU A 27 -6.23 9.60 1.29
N ARG A 28 -6.51 9.11 2.51
CA ARG A 28 -6.72 10.00 3.68
C ARG A 28 -5.49 10.83 3.99
N ARG A 29 -4.30 10.24 3.86
CA ARG A 29 -3.03 10.92 4.10
C ARG A 29 -2.78 12.00 3.04
N SER A 30 -2.99 11.70 1.76
CA SER A 30 -2.89 12.70 0.68
C SER A 30 -3.75 13.91 0.98
N ARG A 31 -5.04 13.71 1.31
CA ARG A 31 -5.95 14.81 1.67
C ARG A 31 -5.49 15.62 2.89
N PHE A 32 -4.88 14.95 3.88
CA PHE A 32 -4.32 15.63 5.05
C PHE A 32 -3.10 16.48 4.68
N LEU A 33 -2.21 15.97 3.83
CA LEU A 33 -1.04 16.69 3.36
C LEU A 33 -1.42 17.88 2.46
N ASP A 34 -2.45 17.72 1.62
CA ASP A 34 -2.99 18.81 0.79
C ASP A 34 -3.57 19.96 1.62
N ALA A 35 -4.05 19.67 2.83
CA ALA A 35 -4.58 20.65 3.77
C ALA A 35 -3.50 21.30 4.65
N LEU A 36 -2.26 20.80 4.59
CA LEU A 36 -1.17 21.26 5.45
C LEU A 36 -0.40 22.41 4.80
N ASP A 37 -0.06 23.43 5.58
CA ASP A 37 0.88 24.46 5.11
C ASP A 37 2.32 23.91 5.16
N MET A 38 2.75 23.33 4.05
CA MET A 38 4.10 22.74 3.90
C MET A 38 5.22 23.77 4.11
N GLN A 39 4.95 25.07 3.94
CA GLN A 39 5.98 26.11 4.10
C GLN A 39 6.32 26.37 5.57
N GLN A 40 5.44 26.00 6.48
CA GLN A 40 5.66 26.12 7.93
C GLN A 40 6.41 24.93 8.53
N LEU A 41 6.64 23.88 7.74
CA LEU A 41 7.35 22.69 8.20
C LEU A 41 8.86 22.86 8.16
N SER A 42 9.54 22.29 9.14
CA SER A 42 10.99 22.17 9.12
C SER A 42 11.44 21.23 7.98
N PRO A 43 12.67 21.38 7.47
CA PRO A 43 13.24 20.45 6.49
C PRO A 43 13.24 18.99 6.96
N ALA A 44 13.34 18.75 8.27
CA ALA A 44 13.33 17.40 8.85
C ALA A 44 11.92 16.78 8.86
N GLU A 45 10.87 17.59 8.96
CA GLU A 45 9.48 17.13 8.84
C GLU A 45 9.13 16.84 7.38
N LEU A 46 9.50 17.74 6.47
CA LEU A 46 9.32 17.54 5.03
C LEU A 46 9.97 16.24 4.55
N ARG A 47 11.24 16.00 4.92
CA ARG A 47 11.93 14.74 4.58
C ARG A 47 11.21 13.50 5.09
N ARG A 48 10.66 13.55 6.32
CA ARG A 48 9.90 12.43 6.88
C ARG A 48 8.59 12.21 6.14
N ILE A 49 7.90 13.28 5.74
CA ILE A 49 6.67 13.18 4.96
C ILE A 49 6.94 12.51 3.62
N TYR A 50 7.92 13.00 2.87
CA TYR A 50 8.27 12.43 1.56
C TYR A 50 8.73 10.98 1.65
N ALA A 51 9.60 10.64 2.62
CA ALA A 51 10.04 9.26 2.80
C ALA A 51 8.88 8.28 3.10
N VAL A 52 7.88 8.73 3.87
CA VAL A 52 6.69 7.91 4.15
C VAL A 52 5.78 7.79 2.92
N ASP A 53 5.67 8.84 2.11
CA ASP A 53 4.88 8.81 0.88
C ASP A 53 5.51 7.90 -0.18
N ASP A 54 6.83 7.95 -0.35
CA ASP A 54 7.57 7.05 -1.24
C ASP A 54 7.38 5.58 -0.80
N ASP A 55 7.61 5.28 0.49
CA ASP A 55 7.36 3.95 1.07
C ASP A 55 5.92 3.49 0.80
N LEU A 56 4.93 4.38 0.94
CA LEU A 56 3.52 4.05 0.79
C LEU A 56 3.13 3.80 -0.67
N ASN A 57 3.68 4.60 -1.59
CA ASN A 57 3.49 4.42 -3.03
C ASN A 57 4.04 3.08 -3.49
N ASP A 58 5.24 2.72 -3.04
CA ASP A 58 5.86 1.42 -3.31
C ASP A 58 4.98 0.27 -2.79
N VAL A 59 4.47 0.37 -1.56
CA VAL A 59 3.57 -0.66 -1.00
C VAL A 59 2.31 -0.83 -1.83
N VAL A 60 1.70 0.27 -2.30
CA VAL A 60 0.49 0.21 -3.10
C VAL A 60 0.77 -0.40 -4.48
N ALA A 61 1.89 -0.04 -5.10
CA ALA A 61 2.31 -0.57 -6.40
C ALA A 61 2.62 -2.07 -6.31
N PHE A 62 3.58 -2.47 -5.46
CA PHE A 62 3.95 -3.87 -5.27
C PHE A 62 2.80 -4.71 -4.72
N GLY A 63 1.98 -4.13 -3.84
CA GLY A 63 0.82 -4.81 -3.30
C GLY A 63 -0.23 -5.15 -4.34
N THR A 64 -0.44 -4.29 -5.33
CA THR A 64 -1.34 -4.55 -6.45
C THR A 64 -0.84 -5.74 -7.28
N LEU A 65 0.44 -5.72 -7.66
CA LEU A 65 1.08 -6.83 -8.39
C LEU A 65 1.01 -8.16 -7.62
N TYR A 66 1.22 -8.11 -6.30
CA TYR A 66 1.15 -9.29 -5.44
C TYR A 66 -0.24 -9.91 -5.40
N VAL A 67 -1.29 -9.09 -5.28
CA VAL A 67 -2.69 -9.57 -5.27
C VAL A 67 -3.06 -10.19 -6.62
N GLU A 68 -2.69 -9.54 -7.73
CA GLU A 68 -2.88 -10.08 -9.08
C GLU A 68 -2.18 -11.43 -9.26
N HIS A 69 -0.93 -11.54 -8.80
CA HIS A 69 -0.18 -12.79 -8.81
C HIS A 69 -0.88 -13.91 -8.04
N LEU A 70 -1.39 -13.63 -6.83
CA LEU A 70 -2.12 -14.63 -6.04
C LEU A 70 -3.41 -15.10 -6.74
N HIS A 71 -4.14 -14.19 -7.38
CA HIS A 71 -5.32 -14.56 -8.17
C HIS A 71 -4.96 -15.43 -9.38
N GLY A 72 -3.84 -15.15 -10.05
CA GLY A 72 -3.32 -15.99 -11.14
C GLY A 72 -3.03 -17.42 -10.68
N LEU A 73 -2.33 -17.58 -9.55
CA LEU A 73 -2.03 -18.88 -8.97
C LEU A 73 -3.29 -19.68 -8.59
N ASP A 74 -4.29 -19.01 -8.02
CA ASP A 74 -5.55 -19.66 -7.67
C ASP A 74 -6.34 -20.10 -8.90
N LEU A 75 -6.35 -19.29 -9.97
CA LEU A 75 -6.98 -19.65 -11.24
C LEU A 75 -6.30 -20.85 -11.89
N GLU A 76 -4.97 -20.84 -12.01
CA GLU A 76 -4.19 -21.98 -12.51
C GLU A 76 -4.50 -23.26 -11.74
N ARG A 77 -4.60 -23.16 -10.41
CA ARG A 77 -4.94 -24.29 -9.54
C ARG A 77 -6.34 -24.84 -9.78
N GLN A 78 -7.30 -23.98 -10.10
CA GLN A 78 -8.68 -24.39 -10.41
C GLN A 78 -8.79 -25.05 -11.78
N LEU A 79 -8.02 -24.59 -12.77
CA LEU A 79 -8.02 -25.14 -14.13
C LEU A 79 -7.33 -26.51 -14.24
N LEU A 80 -6.42 -26.83 -13.32
CA LEU A 80 -5.69 -28.11 -13.26
C LEU A 80 -6.39 -29.17 -12.38
N ARG A 81 -7.61 -28.91 -11.90
CA ARG A 81 -8.45 -29.83 -11.12
C ARG A 81 -9.61 -30.34 -11.95
#